data_AF-A0A087WRH4-F1
#
_entry.id   AF-A0A087WRH4-F1
#
_cell.length_a   1.000
_cell.length_b   1.000
_cell.length_c   1.000
_cell.angle_alpha   90.00
_cell.angle_beta   90.00
_cell.angle_gamma   90.00
#
_symmetry.space_group_name_H-M   'P 1'
#
loop_
_entity.id
_entity.type
_entity.pdbx_description
1 polymer ?
#
loop_
_entity_poly.entity_id
_entity_poly.type
_entity_poly.pdbx_seq_one_letter_code
_entity_poly.pdbx_strand_id
1 'polypeptide(L)'
;VIKAIEEGYRLPPPMDCPIALHQLMLDCWQKERSDRPKFGQIVNMLDKLIRNPNSLKRTGSESSRPNTALLDPSSPEFSAVVSVGDWLQAIKMDRYKDNFTAAGYTTLEAVVHMSQE
;
A
#
# COMPACT_ATOMS: atom_id res chain seq x y z
N VAL A 1 12.61 -13.09 25.27
CA VAL A 1 12.91 -13.25 23.82
C VAL A 1 12.29 -14.53 23.26
N ILE A 2 12.59 -15.72 23.83
CA ILE A 2 12.07 -17.00 23.33
C ILE A 2 10.53 -17.04 23.30
N LYS A 3 9.87 -16.63 24.38
CA LYS A 3 8.40 -16.59 24.49
C LYS A 3 7.71 -15.77 23.39
N ALA A 4 8.25 -14.61 23.02
CA ALA A 4 7.67 -13.77 21.97
C ALA A 4 7.72 -14.46 20.60
N ILE A 5 8.79 -15.21 20.31
CA ILE A 5 8.94 -15.95 19.04
C ILE A 5 7.92 -17.09 18.97
N GLU A 6 7.67 -17.78 20.09
CA GLU A 6 6.69 -18.86 20.22
C GLU A 6 5.25 -18.35 20.08
N GLU A 7 4.97 -17.15 20.57
CA GLU A 7 3.70 -16.42 20.43
C GLU A 7 3.48 -15.84 19.01
N GLY A 8 4.43 -16.04 18.09
CA GLY A 8 4.32 -15.61 16.70
C GLY A 8 4.78 -14.19 16.42
N TYR A 9 5.33 -13.49 17.42
CA TYR A 9 5.91 -12.17 17.20
C TYR A 9 7.08 -12.26 16.21
N ARG A 10 7.10 -11.35 15.25
CA ARG A 10 8.18 -11.16 14.28
C ARG A 10 8.53 -9.69 14.23
N LEU A 11 9.76 -9.40 13.79
CA LEU A 11 10.24 -8.03 13.69
C LEU A 11 9.40 -7.26 12.66
N PRO A 12 9.02 -6.01 12.98
CA PRO A 12 8.35 -5.14 12.02
C PRO A 12 9.29 -4.85 10.83
N PRO A 13 8.74 -4.42 9.69
CA PRO A 13 9.57 -4.00 8.56
C PRO A 13 10.47 -2.83 8.99
N PRO A 14 11.76 -2.84 8.61
CA PRO A 14 12.62 -1.67 8.75
C PRO A 14 12.08 -0.46 7.99
N MET A 15 12.52 0.75 8.35
CA MET A 15 12.20 1.97 7.58
C MET A 15 12.63 1.80 6.13
N ASP A 16 11.75 2.23 5.22
CA ASP A 16 11.93 2.15 3.77
C ASP A 16 12.21 0.73 3.23
N CYS A 17 11.88 -0.31 4.00
CA CYS A 17 12.06 -1.68 3.56
C CYS A 17 11.02 -2.06 2.49
N PRO A 18 11.45 -2.53 1.31
CA PRO A 18 10.55 -3.08 0.31
C PRO A 18 9.70 -4.24 0.86
N ILE A 19 8.41 -4.24 0.56
CA ILE A 19 7.45 -5.28 1.01
C ILE A 19 7.94 -6.67 0.60
N ALA A 20 8.47 -6.82 -0.61
CA ALA A 20 9.00 -8.09 -1.10
C ALA A 20 10.16 -8.63 -0.24
N LEU A 21 11.00 -7.74 0.31
CA LEU A 21 12.12 -8.13 1.17
C LEU A 21 11.64 -8.47 2.58
N HIS A 22 10.70 -7.69 3.12
CA HIS A 22 10.09 -8.02 4.43
C HIS A 22 9.35 -9.36 4.38
N GLN A 23 8.65 -9.65 3.28
CA GLN A 23 8.00 -10.95 3.09
C GLN A 23 9.03 -12.10 3.08
N LEU A 24 10.15 -11.94 2.38
CA LEU A 24 11.23 -12.93 2.40
C LEU A 24 11.79 -13.14 3.82
N MET A 25 11.88 -12.10 4.64
CA MET A 25 12.28 -12.23 6.05
C MET A 25 11.25 -13.05 6.84
N LEU A 26 9.95 -12.79 6.66
CA LEU A 26 8.88 -13.56 7.30
C LEU A 26 8.91 -15.04 6.88
N ASP A 27 9.16 -15.31 5.60
CA ASP A 27 9.31 -16.67 5.07
C ASP A 27 10.53 -17.38 5.69
N CYS A 28 11.63 -16.66 5.89
CA CYS A 28 12.79 -17.18 6.63
C CYS A 28 12.48 -17.43 8.12
N TRP A 29 11.53 -16.69 8.70
CA TRP A 29 11.13 -16.80 10.10
C TRP A 29 9.89 -17.67 10.32
N GLN A 30 9.51 -18.52 9.36
CA GLN A 30 8.44 -19.50 9.55
C GLN A 30 8.72 -20.37 10.79
N LYS A 31 7.63 -20.64 11.54
CA LYS A 31 7.70 -21.47 12.75
C LYS A 31 8.23 -22.86 12.39
N GLU A 32 7.60 -23.49 11.42
CA GLU A 32 8.02 -24.78 10.88
C GLU A 32 9.27 -24.63 10.00
N ARG A 33 10.28 -25.46 10.29
CA ARG A 33 11.55 -25.45 9.55
C ARG A 33 11.38 -25.92 8.10
N SER A 34 10.41 -26.79 7.84
CA SER A 34 10.09 -27.30 6.51
C SER A 34 9.66 -26.20 5.55
N ASP A 35 8.98 -25.18 6.06
CA ASP A 35 8.34 -24.13 5.27
C ASP A 35 9.31 -22.99 4.93
N ARG A 36 10.48 -22.96 5.60
CA ARG A 36 11.52 -21.98 5.32
C ARG A 36 12.15 -22.26 3.95
N PRO A 37 12.35 -21.23 3.11
CA PRO A 37 12.96 -21.40 1.81
C PRO A 37 14.40 -21.90 1.94
N LYS A 38 14.82 -22.76 1.00
CA LYS A 38 16.23 -23.17 0.88
C LYS A 38 17.06 -22.03 0.32
N PHE A 39 18.36 -22.03 0.60
CA PHE A 39 19.27 -21.00 0.09
C PHE A 39 19.20 -20.80 -1.43
N GLY A 40 19.05 -21.88 -2.22
CA GLY A 40 18.85 -21.75 -3.66
C GLY A 40 17.58 -20.97 -4.05
N GLN A 41 16.48 -21.16 -3.31
CA GLN A 41 15.24 -20.42 -3.53
C GLN A 41 15.38 -18.94 -3.13
N ILE A 42 16.10 -18.67 -2.04
CA ILE A 42 16.40 -17.31 -1.56
C ILE A 42 17.21 -16.56 -2.63
N VAL A 43 18.30 -17.15 -3.13
CA VAL A 43 19.14 -16.55 -4.17
C VAL A 43 18.32 -16.28 -5.43
N ASN A 44 17.53 -17.26 -5.88
CA ASN A 44 16.67 -17.08 -7.06
C ASN A 44 15.64 -15.95 -6.89
N MET A 45 15.08 -15.79 -5.68
CA MET A 45 14.13 -14.71 -5.39
C MET A 45 14.83 -13.35 -5.40
N LEU A 46 15.97 -13.21 -4.73
CA LEU A 46 16.76 -11.98 -4.71
C LEU A 46 17.23 -11.59 -6.12
N ASP A 47 17.66 -12.56 -6.92
CA ASP A 47 18.10 -12.38 -8.30
C ASP A 47 16.95 -11.88 -9.21
N LYS A 48 15.72 -12.37 -8.99
CA LYS A 48 14.52 -11.82 -9.66
C LYS A 48 14.23 -10.38 -9.24
N LEU A 49 14.41 -10.03 -7.97
CA LEU A 49 14.20 -8.67 -7.46
C LEU A 49 15.24 -7.69 -8.01
N ILE A 50 16.50 -8.12 -8.13
CA ILE A 50 17.58 -7.30 -8.72
C ILE A 50 17.33 -7.07 -10.21
N ARG A 51 16.89 -8.10 -10.95
CA ARG A 51 16.57 -7.98 -12.38
C ARG A 51 15.33 -7.12 -12.68
N ASN A 52 14.42 -6.94 -11.71
CA ASN A 52 13.27 -6.05 -11.82
C ASN A 52 13.17 -5.10 -10.62
N PRO A 53 13.92 -3.99 -10.61
CA PRO A 53 13.97 -3.06 -9.48
C PRO A 53 12.62 -2.39 -9.19
N ASN A 54 11.67 -2.38 -10.13
CA ASN A 54 10.32 -1.88 -9.89
C ASN A 54 9.58 -2.67 -8.79
N SER A 55 9.90 -3.95 -8.61
CA SER A 55 9.32 -4.79 -7.55
C SER A 55 9.73 -4.35 -6.14
N LEU A 56 10.78 -3.53 -6.00
CA LEU A 56 11.26 -3.04 -4.72
C LEU A 56 10.67 -1.67 -4.32
N LYS A 57 9.89 -1.03 -5.19
CA LYS A 57 9.39 0.34 -4.96
C LYS A 57 8.34 0.46 -3.86
N ARG A 58 7.58 -0.61 -3.61
CA ARG A 58 6.57 -0.62 -2.54
C ARG A 58 7.25 -0.88 -1.20
N THR A 59 7.30 0.11 -0.33
CA THR A 59 7.86 0.01 1.02
C THR A 59 6.77 -0.19 2.06
N GLY A 60 7.06 -0.94 3.12
CA GLY A 60 6.09 -1.31 4.17
C GLY A 60 5.75 -0.19 5.17
N SER A 61 6.22 1.04 4.95
CA SER A 61 6.00 2.18 5.85
C SER A 61 4.65 2.89 5.63
N GLU A 62 3.74 2.28 4.87
CA GLU A 62 2.40 2.84 4.59
C GLU A 62 1.35 2.44 5.65
N SER A 63 1.75 1.94 6.83
CA SER A 63 0.81 1.56 7.91
C SER A 63 0.71 2.59 9.05
N SER A 64 1.30 3.78 8.92
CA SER A 64 1.18 4.84 9.95
C SER A 64 0.75 6.21 9.42
N ARG A 65 0.39 6.32 8.14
CA ARG A 65 -0.28 7.52 7.61
C ARG A 65 -1.69 7.16 7.17
N PRO A 66 -2.73 7.41 7.97
CA PRO A 66 -4.04 7.55 7.37
C PRO A 66 -3.92 8.76 6.42
N ASN A 67 -4.24 8.56 5.14
CA ASN A 67 -4.59 9.62 4.17
C ASN A 67 -3.53 10.12 3.14
N THR A 68 -2.52 9.34 2.74
CA THR A 68 -1.70 9.71 1.54
C THR A 68 -1.85 8.82 0.31
N ALA A 69 -2.50 7.66 0.42
CA ALA A 69 -2.78 6.78 -0.72
C ALA A 69 -3.80 7.35 -1.73
N LEU A 70 -4.40 8.52 -1.46
CA LEU A 70 -5.39 9.18 -2.32
C LEU A 70 -4.80 10.23 -3.29
N LEU A 71 -3.47 10.41 -3.31
CA LEU A 71 -2.80 11.30 -4.27
C LEU A 71 -2.15 10.55 -5.44
N ASP A 72 -2.22 9.21 -5.47
CA ASP A 72 -1.68 8.40 -6.57
C ASP A 72 -2.82 7.82 -7.44
N PRO A 73 -3.04 8.35 -8.67
CA PRO A 73 -4.06 7.87 -9.58
C PRO A 73 -3.81 6.44 -10.13
N SER A 74 -2.76 5.75 -9.67
CA SER A 74 -2.35 4.42 -10.16
C SER A 74 -2.64 3.28 -9.18
N SER A 75 -3.27 3.56 -8.02
CA SER A 75 -3.62 2.55 -7.03
C SER A 75 -4.92 1.79 -7.39
N PRO A 76 -4.93 0.44 -7.38
CA PRO A 76 -6.12 -0.37 -7.69
C PRO A 76 -7.28 -0.22 -6.68
N GLU A 77 -7.11 0.51 -5.57
CA GLU A 77 -8.19 0.90 -4.67
C GLU A 77 -9.12 2.00 -5.24
N PHE A 78 -8.77 2.62 -6.37
CA PHE A 78 -9.65 3.55 -7.08
C PHE A 78 -10.91 2.89 -7.65
N SER A 79 -10.97 1.55 -7.70
CA SER A 79 -12.17 0.83 -8.11
C SER A 79 -13.34 0.97 -7.13
N ALA A 80 -13.13 1.57 -5.95
CA ALA A 80 -14.16 1.77 -4.93
C ALA A 80 -14.67 3.23 -4.81
N VAL A 81 -14.05 4.22 -5.47
CA VAL A 81 -14.59 5.60 -5.51
C VAL A 81 -15.50 5.76 -6.73
N VAL A 82 -16.75 5.35 -6.56
CA VAL A 82 -17.74 5.34 -7.65
C VAL A 82 -18.35 6.74 -7.86
N SER A 83 -18.26 7.64 -6.86
CA SER A 83 -18.82 8.99 -6.95
C SER A 83 -17.92 10.08 -6.38
N VAL A 84 -18.14 11.33 -6.82
CA VAL A 84 -17.53 12.54 -6.23
C VAL A 84 -17.82 12.64 -4.73
N GLY A 85 -18.97 12.13 -4.28
CA GLY A 85 -19.34 12.08 -2.86
C GLY A 85 -18.44 11.17 -2.03
N ASP A 86 -18.13 9.97 -2.55
CA ASP A 86 -17.23 9.02 -1.88
C ASP A 86 -15.80 9.57 -1.80
N TRP A 87 -15.37 10.26 -2.87
CA TRP A 87 -14.09 10.96 -2.89
C TRP A 87 -14.03 12.10 -1.86
N LEU A 88 -15.05 12.97 -1.80
CA LEU A 88 -15.14 14.04 -0.81
C LEU A 88 -15.16 13.50 0.62
N GLN A 89 -15.86 12.40 0.87
CA GLN A 89 -15.88 11.73 2.16
C GLN A 89 -14.50 11.17 2.53
N ALA A 90 -13.78 10.59 1.56
CA ALA A 90 -12.45 10.04 1.76
C ALA A 90 -11.41 11.12 2.15
N ILE A 91 -11.52 12.33 1.59
CA ILE A 91 -10.67 13.48 1.95
C ILE A 91 -11.24 14.31 3.10
N LYS A 92 -12.32 13.87 3.76
CA LYS A 92 -13.03 14.59 4.83
C LYS A 92 -13.51 15.99 4.45
N MET A 93 -13.92 16.16 3.19
CA MET A 93 -14.55 17.36 2.65
C MET A 93 -16.02 17.11 2.25
N ASP A 94 -16.69 16.14 2.89
CA ASP A 94 -18.08 15.76 2.59
C ASP A 94 -19.06 16.93 2.67
N ARG A 95 -18.80 17.90 3.55
CA ARG A 95 -19.58 19.14 3.71
C ARG A 95 -19.68 20.00 2.44
N TYR A 96 -18.80 19.79 1.46
CA TYR A 96 -18.79 20.51 0.19
C TYR A 96 -19.52 19.76 -0.93
N LYS A 97 -20.07 18.58 -0.66
CA LYS A 97 -20.75 17.73 -1.66
C LYS A 97 -21.85 18.46 -2.42
N ASP A 98 -22.65 19.26 -1.73
CA ASP A 98 -23.74 20.01 -2.35
C ASP A 98 -23.20 21.13 -3.26
N ASN A 99 -22.06 21.74 -2.91
CA ASN A 99 -21.42 22.76 -3.74
C ASN A 99 -20.87 22.17 -5.05
N PHE A 100 -20.24 20.99 -4.98
CA PHE A 100 -19.76 20.29 -6.17
C PHE A 100 -20.93 19.86 -7.07
N THR A 101 -22.01 19.35 -6.48
CA THR A 101 -23.22 18.95 -7.22
C THR A 101 -23.91 20.15 -7.87
N ALA A 102 -24.05 21.26 -7.15
CA ALA A 102 -24.67 22.49 -7.64
C ALA A 102 -23.86 23.15 -8.78
N ALA A 103 -22.54 23.01 -8.76
CA ALA A 103 -21.65 23.49 -9.82
C ALA A 103 -21.50 22.49 -10.99
N GLY A 104 -22.21 21.36 -10.98
CA GLY A 104 -22.21 20.37 -12.06
C GLY A 104 -21.07 19.35 -12.01
N TYR A 105 -20.26 19.34 -10.95
CA TYR A 105 -19.17 18.38 -10.73
C TYR A 105 -19.72 17.08 -10.11
N THR A 106 -20.42 16.30 -10.92
CA THR A 106 -21.03 15.02 -10.51
C THR A 106 -20.15 13.81 -10.85
N THR A 107 -19.13 13.99 -11.68
CA THR A 107 -18.15 12.96 -12.07
C THR A 107 -16.73 13.34 -11.63
N LEU A 108 -15.92 12.33 -11.30
CA LEU A 108 -14.51 12.53 -10.93
C LEU A 108 -13.70 13.18 -12.06
N GLU A 109 -14.04 12.89 -13.32
CA GLU A 109 -13.42 13.51 -14.50
C GLU A 109 -13.63 15.03 -14.53
N ALA A 110 -14.83 15.51 -14.22
CA ALA A 110 -15.11 16.94 -14.17
C ALA A 110 -14.32 17.64 -13.06
N VAL A 111 -14.08 16.95 -11.93
CA VAL A 111 -13.30 17.46 -10.80
C VAL A 111 -11.81 17.58 -11.15
N VAL A 112 -11.26 16.64 -11.92
CA VAL A 112 -9.84 16.66 -12.34
C VAL A 112 -9.51 17.86 -13.23
N HIS A 113 -10.49 18.36 -13.99
CA HIS A 113 -10.34 19.52 -14.87
C HIS A 113 -10.62 20.87 -14.20
N MET A 114 -10.83 20.91 -12.88
CA MET A 114 -11.01 22.17 -12.16
C MET A 114 -9.72 23.01 -12.19
N SER A 115 -9.79 24.21 -12.77
CA SER A 115 -8.72 25.21 -12.71
C SER A 115 -8.81 26.02 -11.43
N GLN A 116 -7.64 26.36 -10.88
CA GLN A 116 -7.51 27.28 -9.75
C GLN A 116 -7.44 28.71 -10.32
N GLU A 117 -8.59 29.31 -10.60
CA GLU A 117 -8.70 30.76 -10.81
C GLU A 117 -8.96 31.49 -9.50
#